data_AF-A0A5C5ZNK8-F1
#
_entry.id   AF-A0A5C5ZNK8-F1
#
_cell.length_a   1.000
_cell.length_b   1.000
_cell.length_c   1.000
_cell.angle_alpha   90.00
_cell.angle_beta   90.00
_cell.angle_gamma   90.00
#
_symmetry.space_group_name_H-M   'P 1'
#
loop_
_entity.id
_entity.type
_entity.pdbx_description
1 polymer ?
#
loop_
_entity_poly.entity_id
_entity_poly.type
_entity_poly.pdbx_seq_one_letter_code
_entity_poly.pdbx_strand_id
1 'polypeptide(L)'
;MLQNHPRSYALPGVKIPLDVRESWHPWIQEFVGLESAAATGRLHDRWASIGRGSILALRSTLSAFEVREIVDFGDGGMIKAIRPDADDEAVGNCFYLPAPLDSEVLNSRLSSVSLSENQALQEFMRHFAGLSEDTTVAGHFVYSESPWPVFDDRWIEPIDDEEEFEEWKGSLMLFHARNGCHVLMHPSGRVAWWVMQEASIDAIAGSFEDFVSRFNDHRKLASPYDPYGP
;
A
#
# COMPACT_ATOMS: atom_id res chain seq x y z
N MET A 1 0.80 -0.69 -25.11
CA MET A 1 2.02 -0.20 -24.43
C MET A 1 2.82 -1.42 -24.04
N LEU A 2 4.11 -1.47 -24.39
CA LEU A 2 4.98 -2.58 -23.96
C LEU A 2 4.99 -2.59 -22.43
N GLN A 3 4.55 -3.68 -21.81
CA GLN A 3 4.71 -3.88 -20.37
C GLN A 3 6.21 -3.98 -20.10
N ASN A 4 6.81 -2.86 -19.70
CA ASN A 4 8.14 -2.92 -19.10
C ASN A 4 7.98 -3.70 -17.81
N HIS A 5 8.48 -4.94 -17.81
CA HIS A 5 8.55 -5.71 -16.59
C HIS A 5 9.37 -4.91 -15.57
N PRO A 6 8.90 -4.81 -14.31
CA PRO A 6 9.65 -4.21 -13.23
C PRO A 6 11.08 -4.78 -13.19
N ARG A 7 12.08 -3.92 -13.03
CA ARG A 7 13.47 -4.35 -12.91
C ARG A 7 13.90 -4.28 -11.45
N SER A 8 14.24 -5.43 -10.89
CA SER A 8 14.83 -5.52 -9.55
C SER A 8 16.36 -5.39 -9.61
N TYR A 9 16.91 -4.63 -8.67
CA TYR A 9 18.34 -4.46 -8.46
C TYR A 9 18.68 -4.82 -7.01
N ALA A 10 19.36 -5.96 -6.83
CA ALA A 10 19.85 -6.35 -5.52
C ALA A 10 20.78 -5.27 -4.92
N LEU A 11 20.63 -5.01 -3.62
CA LEU A 11 21.54 -4.17 -2.88
C LEU A 11 22.97 -4.76 -2.91
N PRO A 12 24.02 -3.92 -2.96
CA PRO A 12 24.01 -2.46 -2.79
C PRO A 12 23.63 -1.65 -4.05
N GLY A 13 23.10 -2.27 -5.11
CA GLY A 13 22.60 -1.52 -6.27
C GLY A 13 23.69 -0.94 -7.18
N VAL A 14 24.93 -1.44 -7.09
CA VAL A 14 26.08 -0.94 -7.87
C VAL A 14 25.93 -1.10 -9.39
N LYS A 15 24.99 -1.93 -9.85
CA LYS A 15 24.70 -2.20 -11.27
C LYS A 15 23.53 -1.38 -11.81
N ILE A 16 22.95 -0.48 -11.01
CA ILE A 16 21.81 0.35 -11.44
C ILE A 16 22.33 1.35 -12.49
N PRO A 17 21.77 1.38 -13.71
CA PRO A 17 22.11 2.37 -14.72
C PRO A 17 21.87 3.80 -14.21
N LEU A 18 22.72 4.74 -14.61
CA LEU A 18 22.64 6.13 -14.11
C LEU A 18 21.32 6.80 -14.50
N ASP A 19 20.86 6.58 -15.73
CA ASP A 19 19.58 7.08 -16.25
C ASP A 19 18.37 6.55 -15.47
N VAL A 20 18.43 5.28 -15.04
CA VAL A 20 17.41 4.70 -14.15
C VAL A 20 17.49 5.32 -12.76
N ARG A 21 18.69 5.49 -12.20
CA ARG A 21 18.86 6.10 -10.88
C ARG A 21 18.36 7.56 -10.82
N GLU A 22 18.62 8.32 -11.88
CA GLU A 22 18.25 9.75 -11.97
C GLU A 22 16.74 9.96 -12.10
N SER A 23 15.98 8.96 -12.58
CA SER A 23 14.52 9.04 -12.65
C SER A 23 13.82 8.76 -11.31
N TRP A 24 14.53 8.17 -10.34
CA TRP A 24 13.94 7.81 -9.06
C TRP A 24 13.80 8.98 -8.10
N HIS A 25 12.83 8.84 -7.19
CA HIS A 25 12.64 9.80 -6.11
C HIS A 25 13.91 9.89 -5.22
N PRO A 26 14.31 11.07 -4.73
CA PRO A 26 15.53 11.24 -3.92
C PRO A 26 15.62 10.26 -2.74
N TRP A 27 14.51 10.00 -2.05
CA TRP A 27 14.46 9.02 -0.96
C TRP A 27 14.85 7.60 -1.38
N ILE A 28 14.47 7.16 -2.58
CA ILE A 28 14.85 5.84 -3.12
C ILE A 28 16.33 5.83 -3.51
N GLN A 29 16.84 6.92 -4.08
CA GLN A 29 18.25 7.04 -4.46
C GLN A 29 19.21 6.90 -3.26
N GLU A 30 18.76 7.24 -2.05
CA GLU A 30 19.54 7.13 -0.83
C GLU A 30 19.78 5.66 -0.38
N PHE A 31 19.08 4.69 -0.97
CA PHE A 31 19.35 3.26 -0.76
C PHE A 31 20.48 2.74 -1.66
N VAL A 32 20.84 3.46 -2.72
CA VAL A 32 21.92 3.06 -3.63
C VAL A 32 23.26 3.15 -2.91
N GLY A 33 24.01 2.06 -2.92
CA GLY A 33 25.28 1.90 -2.23
C GLY A 33 25.16 1.38 -0.80
N LEU A 34 23.94 1.19 -0.28
CA LEU A 34 23.73 0.62 1.06
C LEU A 34 23.65 -0.91 0.98
N GLU A 35 24.33 -1.58 1.91
CA GLU A 35 24.11 -3.00 2.17
C GLU A 35 22.75 -3.21 2.86
N SER A 36 22.21 -4.44 2.78
CA SER A 36 20.88 -4.82 3.31
C SER A 36 20.62 -4.32 4.74
N ALA A 37 21.59 -4.49 5.65
CA ALA A 37 21.45 -4.07 7.04
C ALA A 37 21.31 -2.54 7.19
N ALA A 38 22.09 -1.77 6.43
CA ALA A 38 22.05 -0.30 6.45
C ALA A 38 20.78 0.24 5.78
N ALA A 39 20.35 -0.38 4.69
CA ALA A 39 19.08 -0.09 4.04
C ALA A 39 17.88 -0.35 4.96
N THR A 40 17.89 -1.47 5.69
CA THR A 40 16.85 -1.81 6.68
C THR A 40 16.86 -0.82 7.84
N GLY A 41 18.03 -0.42 8.34
CA GLY A 41 18.15 0.66 9.33
C GLY A 41 17.54 1.97 8.85
N ARG A 42 17.80 2.37 7.60
CA ARG A 42 17.20 3.58 6.98
C ARG A 42 15.66 3.51 6.93
N LEU A 43 15.10 2.36 6.60
CA LEU A 43 13.65 2.16 6.62
C LEU A 43 13.09 2.32 8.04
N HIS A 44 13.76 1.76 9.05
CA HIS A 44 13.36 1.92 10.45
C HIS A 44 13.44 3.38 10.92
N ASP A 45 14.45 4.13 10.48
CA ASP A 45 14.56 5.56 10.77
C ASP A 45 13.36 6.34 10.20
N ARG A 46 12.89 6.01 8.98
CA ARG A 46 11.66 6.59 8.40
C ARG A 46 10.43 6.28 9.27
N TRP A 47 10.40 5.14 9.94
CA TRP A 47 9.28 4.70 10.78
C TRP A 47 9.43 5.07 12.26
N ALA A 48 10.48 5.80 12.63
CA ALA A 48 10.75 6.18 14.02
C ALA A 48 9.67 7.13 14.59
N SER A 49 9.03 7.93 13.73
CA SER A 49 7.98 8.88 14.12
C SER A 49 6.58 8.26 14.24
N ILE A 50 6.40 6.98 13.93
CA ILE A 50 5.11 6.30 14.09
C ILE A 50 4.78 6.23 15.58
N GLY A 51 3.59 6.68 15.97
CA GLY A 51 3.15 6.79 17.36
C GLY A 51 1.82 6.10 17.67
N ARG A 52 0.95 5.86 16.67
CA ARG A 52 -0.35 5.21 16.90
C ARG A 52 -0.22 3.72 17.15
N GLY A 53 -0.96 3.19 18.12
CA GLY A 53 -0.86 1.80 18.57
C GLY A 53 -1.04 0.75 17.46
N SER A 54 -2.09 0.84 16.66
CA SER A 54 -2.36 -0.11 15.55
C SER A 54 -1.27 -0.03 14.47
N ILE A 55 -0.82 1.17 14.14
CA ILE A 55 0.21 1.43 13.12
C ILE A 55 1.60 1.00 13.63
N LEU A 56 1.88 1.18 14.92
CA LEU A 56 3.08 0.67 15.60
C LEU A 56 3.16 -0.86 15.54
N ALA A 57 2.02 -1.55 15.72
CA ALA A 57 1.96 -2.99 15.59
C ALA A 57 2.29 -3.44 14.15
N LEU A 58 1.69 -2.79 13.15
CA LEU A 58 2.00 -3.04 11.74
C LEU A 58 3.49 -2.80 11.44
N ARG A 59 4.05 -1.67 11.88
CA ARG A 59 5.47 -1.38 11.78
C ARG A 59 6.30 -2.51 12.37
N SER A 60 5.96 -2.99 13.57
CA SER A 60 6.69 -4.07 14.23
C SER A 60 6.70 -5.36 13.40
N THR A 61 5.57 -5.70 12.77
CA THR A 61 5.47 -6.87 11.88
C THR A 61 6.33 -6.68 10.63
N LEU A 62 6.26 -5.51 9.98
CA LEU A 62 7.04 -5.23 8.77
C LEU A 62 8.53 -5.03 9.04
N SER A 63 8.93 -4.65 10.26
CA SER A 63 10.34 -4.52 10.68
C SER A 63 11.06 -5.87 10.80
N ALA A 64 10.33 -6.98 10.71
CA ALA A 64 10.92 -8.31 10.63
C ALA A 64 11.44 -8.65 9.22
N PHE A 65 11.17 -7.81 8.22
CA PHE A 65 11.65 -7.97 6.85
C PHE A 65 12.93 -7.18 6.66
N GLU A 66 13.78 -7.64 5.74
CA GLU A 66 15.02 -6.99 5.38
C GLU A 66 14.93 -6.38 4.00
N VAL A 67 15.38 -5.13 3.84
CA VAL A 67 15.46 -4.49 2.54
C VAL A 67 16.58 -5.14 1.73
N ARG A 68 16.24 -5.78 0.60
CA ARG A 68 17.18 -6.57 -0.21
C ARG A 68 17.38 -6.01 -1.60
N GLU A 69 16.39 -5.31 -2.15
CA GLU A 69 16.44 -4.81 -3.52
C GLU A 69 15.85 -3.40 -3.64
N ILE A 70 16.23 -2.71 -4.71
CA ILE A 70 15.55 -1.53 -5.23
C ILE A 70 14.90 -1.94 -6.54
N VAL A 71 13.64 -1.58 -6.74
CA VAL A 71 12.84 -1.97 -7.89
C VAL A 71 12.50 -0.72 -8.70
N ASP A 72 12.83 -0.78 -10.00
CA ASP A 72 12.36 0.17 -10.99
C ASP A 72 10.95 -0.21 -11.41
N PHE A 73 9.96 0.39 -10.75
CA PHE A 73 8.55 0.17 -11.00
C PHE A 73 7.77 1.47 -10.87
N GLY A 74 7.06 1.87 -11.94
CA GLY A 74 6.27 3.10 -11.98
C GLY A 74 7.12 4.38 -11.88
N ASP A 75 6.51 5.45 -11.40
CA ASP A 75 7.16 6.74 -11.20
C ASP A 75 7.87 6.79 -9.85
N GLY A 76 9.20 6.75 -9.86
CA GLY A 76 10.03 7.10 -8.71
C GLY A 76 10.71 5.95 -7.97
N GLY A 77 10.51 4.69 -8.39
CA GLY A 77 11.15 3.50 -7.82
C GLY A 77 10.61 3.08 -6.44
N MET A 78 10.95 1.87 -6.00
CA MET A 78 10.50 1.28 -4.73
C MET A 78 11.61 0.48 -4.07
N ILE A 79 11.56 0.30 -2.76
CA ILE A 79 12.36 -0.74 -2.09
C ILE A 79 11.57 -2.04 -2.04
N LYS A 80 12.24 -3.19 -2.14
CA LYS A 80 11.69 -4.53 -1.83
C LYS A 80 12.29 -5.03 -0.54
N ALA A 81 11.44 -5.34 0.43
CA ALA A 81 11.82 -5.97 1.68
C ALA A 81 11.30 -7.41 1.72
N ILE A 82 12.12 -8.35 2.19
CA ILE A 82 11.85 -9.78 2.14
C ILE A 82 12.03 -10.35 3.56
N ARG A 83 11.13 -11.25 3.96
CA ARG A 83 11.24 -11.97 5.22
C ARG A 83 12.52 -12.82 5.20
N PRO A 84 13.31 -12.83 6.28
CA PRO A 84 14.47 -13.72 6.40
C PRO A 84 14.08 -15.18 6.13
N ASP A 85 14.94 -15.91 5.44
CA ASP A 85 14.82 -17.34 5.13
C ASP A 85 13.57 -17.74 4.32
N ALA A 86 12.86 -16.78 3.73
CA ALA A 86 11.69 -17.02 2.91
C ALA A 86 12.01 -17.01 1.42
N ASP A 87 11.22 -17.79 0.64
CA ASP A 87 11.18 -17.67 -0.81
C ASP A 87 10.52 -16.34 -1.19
N ASP A 88 11.21 -15.53 -2.00
CA ASP A 88 10.78 -14.19 -2.37
C ASP A 88 9.74 -14.17 -3.50
N GLU A 89 9.50 -15.31 -4.15
CA GLU A 89 8.41 -15.49 -5.11
C GLU A 89 7.05 -15.73 -4.43
N ALA A 90 7.05 -16.13 -3.16
CA ALA A 90 5.82 -16.40 -2.42
C ALA A 90 5.18 -15.10 -1.89
N VAL A 91 3.88 -14.94 -2.16
CA VAL A 91 3.11 -13.78 -1.74
C VAL A 91 3.08 -13.68 -0.21
N GLY A 92 3.22 -12.47 0.32
CA GLY A 92 3.29 -12.25 1.76
C GLY A 92 4.68 -12.41 2.38
N ASN A 93 5.64 -12.99 1.65
CA ASN A 93 7.04 -13.06 2.08
C ASN A 93 7.86 -11.82 1.71
N CYS A 94 7.32 -10.95 0.86
CA CYS A 94 7.89 -9.63 0.60
C CYS A 94 6.84 -8.53 0.71
N PHE A 95 7.32 -7.30 0.72
CA PHE A 95 6.54 -6.11 0.42
C PHE A 95 7.40 -5.11 -0.35
N TYR A 96 6.73 -4.21 -1.05
CA TYR A 96 7.31 -3.12 -1.80
C TYR A 96 6.84 -1.81 -1.18
N LEU A 97 7.73 -0.83 -1.09
CA LEU A 97 7.39 0.47 -0.53
C LEU A 97 8.02 1.59 -1.38
N PRO A 98 7.21 2.51 -1.94
CA PRO A 98 7.72 3.66 -2.63
C PRO A 98 8.22 4.73 -1.66
N ALA A 99 8.68 5.84 -2.23
CA ALA A 99 8.89 7.07 -1.50
C ALA A 99 7.64 7.52 -0.71
N PRO A 100 7.81 8.27 0.39
CA PRO A 100 6.67 8.91 1.03
C PRO A 100 6.05 9.96 0.11
N LEU A 101 4.74 10.13 0.18
CA LEU A 101 4.07 11.26 -0.46
C LEU A 101 4.43 12.58 0.24
N ASP A 102 4.53 13.65 -0.53
CA ASP A 102 4.61 15.00 0.01
C ASP A 102 3.40 15.28 0.91
N SER A 103 3.64 15.91 2.06
CA SER A 103 2.58 16.16 3.05
C SER A 103 1.47 17.05 2.50
N GLU A 104 1.81 18.01 1.64
CA GLU A 104 0.81 18.86 0.97
C GLU A 104 -0.07 18.06 -0.01
N VAL A 105 0.55 17.15 -0.78
CA VAL A 105 -0.16 16.26 -1.71
C VAL A 105 -1.09 15.32 -0.94
N LEU A 106 -0.58 14.69 0.13
CA LEU A 106 -1.37 13.81 1.00
C LEU A 106 -2.59 14.55 1.58
N ASN A 107 -2.37 15.72 2.18
CA ASN A 107 -3.43 16.51 2.80
C ASN A 107 -4.47 16.96 1.78
N SER A 108 -4.04 17.41 0.60
CA SER A 108 -4.92 17.81 -0.50
C SER A 108 -5.82 16.64 -0.93
N ARG A 109 -5.25 15.45 -1.13
CA ARG A 109 -5.99 14.26 -1.55
C ARG A 109 -6.98 13.78 -0.50
N LEU A 110 -6.57 13.70 0.77
CA LEU A 110 -7.48 13.33 1.87
C LEU A 110 -8.61 14.35 2.06
N SER A 111 -8.34 15.64 1.85
CA SER A 111 -9.36 16.69 1.92
C SER A 111 -10.41 16.52 0.83
N SER A 112 -10.01 16.11 -0.38
CA SER A 112 -10.94 15.91 -1.51
C SER A 112 -11.98 14.81 -1.28
N VAL A 113 -11.73 13.90 -0.34
CA VAL A 113 -12.63 12.79 0.04
C VAL A 113 -13.14 12.92 1.49
N SER A 114 -13.06 14.10 2.10
CA SER A 114 -13.53 14.38 3.46
C SER A 114 -12.88 13.50 4.56
N LEU A 115 -11.63 13.08 4.37
CA LEU A 115 -10.88 12.24 5.31
C LEU A 115 -9.69 12.98 5.96
N SER A 116 -9.59 14.30 5.81
CA SER A 116 -8.51 15.13 6.36
C SER A 116 -8.43 15.15 7.87
N GLU A 117 -9.51 14.82 8.58
CA GLU A 117 -9.53 14.76 10.05
C GLU A 117 -9.20 13.36 10.60
N ASN A 118 -9.12 12.34 9.73
CA ASN A 118 -8.80 10.98 10.14
C ASN A 118 -7.28 10.85 10.39
N GLN A 119 -6.88 11.08 11.63
CA GLN A 119 -5.47 11.09 12.03
C GLN A 119 -4.78 9.73 11.84
N ALA A 120 -5.51 8.63 12.01
CA ALA A 120 -4.96 7.29 11.80
C ALA A 120 -4.67 7.02 10.33
N LEU A 121 -5.59 7.40 9.43
CA LEU A 121 -5.38 7.32 7.99
C LEU A 121 -4.23 8.23 7.54
N GLN A 122 -4.16 9.47 8.04
CA GLN A 122 -3.06 10.37 7.72
C GLN A 122 -1.68 9.79 8.10
N GLU A 123 -1.55 9.27 9.32
CA GLU A 123 -0.30 8.66 9.76
C GLU A 123 0.03 7.40 8.96
N PHE A 124 -0.97 6.56 8.68
CA PHE A 124 -0.78 5.39 7.83
C PHE A 124 -0.30 5.78 6.43
N MET A 125 -0.99 6.67 5.74
CA MET A 125 -0.65 7.08 4.37
C MET A 125 0.71 7.79 4.30
N ARG A 126 1.10 8.55 5.34
CA ARG A 126 2.45 9.14 5.42
C ARG A 126 3.56 8.09 5.37
N HIS A 127 3.35 6.94 5.98
CA HIS A 127 4.38 5.91 6.14
C HIS A 127 4.23 4.72 5.18
N PHE A 128 3.02 4.42 4.73
CA PHE A 128 2.64 3.19 4.02
C PHE A 128 1.80 3.43 2.76
N ALA A 129 1.60 4.67 2.29
CA ALA A 129 1.01 4.88 0.97
C ALA A 129 1.83 4.14 -0.10
N GLY A 130 1.15 3.42 -0.99
CA GLY A 130 1.79 2.57 -2.00
C GLY A 130 2.46 1.30 -1.48
N LEU A 131 2.31 0.97 -0.19
CA LEU A 131 2.73 -0.34 0.31
C LEU A 131 2.04 -1.42 -0.54
N SER A 132 2.84 -2.32 -1.10
CA SER A 132 2.37 -3.35 -2.02
C SER A 132 2.89 -4.74 -1.66
N GLU A 133 2.11 -5.76 -2.00
CA GLU A 133 2.48 -7.17 -1.88
C GLU A 133 3.24 -7.69 -3.11
N ASP A 134 3.19 -6.95 -4.23
CA ASP A 134 3.80 -7.29 -5.51
C ASP A 134 4.09 -6.03 -6.36
N THR A 135 4.73 -6.19 -7.51
CA THR A 135 4.96 -5.15 -8.52
C THR A 135 3.92 -5.23 -9.65
N THR A 136 2.78 -5.87 -9.40
CA THR A 136 1.68 -5.96 -10.38
C THR A 136 0.70 -4.81 -10.21
N VAL A 137 -0.31 -4.72 -11.09
CA VAL A 137 -1.37 -3.70 -11.05
C VAL A 137 -2.34 -3.85 -9.85
N ALA A 138 -2.05 -4.74 -8.90
CA ALA A 138 -2.90 -5.04 -7.75
C ALA A 138 -2.05 -5.49 -6.55
N GLY A 139 -2.68 -5.65 -5.40
CA GLY A 139 -2.05 -5.92 -4.10
C GLY A 139 -1.44 -4.68 -3.44
N HIS A 140 -1.97 -3.48 -3.67
CA HIS A 140 -1.35 -2.23 -3.19
C HIS A 140 -2.35 -1.23 -2.62
N PHE A 141 -1.87 -0.41 -1.67
CA PHE A 141 -2.54 0.81 -1.23
C PHE A 141 -2.38 1.91 -2.27
N VAL A 142 -3.37 2.80 -2.40
CA VAL A 142 -3.28 3.96 -3.30
C VAL A 142 -2.04 4.81 -3.01
N TYR A 143 -1.45 5.37 -4.06
CA TYR A 143 -0.20 6.11 -3.97
C TYR A 143 -0.20 7.36 -4.82
N SER A 144 0.05 7.27 -6.12
CA SER A 144 0.37 8.44 -6.97
C SER A 144 -0.82 8.97 -7.78
N GLU A 145 -2.00 8.34 -7.68
CA GLU A 145 -3.19 8.71 -8.44
C GLU A 145 -3.65 10.14 -8.11
N SER A 146 -4.06 10.89 -9.13
CA SER A 146 -4.58 12.25 -8.97
C SER A 146 -5.78 12.49 -9.91
N PRO A 147 -7.01 12.61 -9.39
CA PRO A 147 -7.39 12.42 -7.98
C PRO A 147 -7.25 10.95 -7.54
N TRP A 148 -7.26 10.69 -6.22
CA TRP A 148 -7.37 9.33 -5.73
C TRP A 148 -8.71 8.71 -6.13
N PRO A 149 -8.74 7.40 -6.45
CA PRO A 149 -9.94 6.74 -6.93
C PRO A 149 -11.00 6.68 -5.83
N VAL A 150 -12.24 7.01 -6.22
CA VAL A 150 -13.42 6.88 -5.36
C VAL A 150 -14.39 5.87 -5.97
N PHE A 151 -15.12 5.19 -5.10
CA PHE A 151 -16.17 4.28 -5.47
C PHE A 151 -17.35 5.05 -6.07
N ASP A 152 -17.87 4.59 -7.20
CA ASP A 152 -18.90 5.29 -7.99
C ASP A 152 -19.75 4.28 -8.79
N ASP A 153 -20.94 4.71 -9.20
CA ASP A 153 -21.95 3.89 -9.90
C ASP A 153 -21.50 3.35 -11.27
N ARG A 154 -20.53 4.01 -11.91
CA ARG A 154 -19.94 3.57 -13.19
C ARG A 154 -19.23 2.23 -13.13
N TRP A 155 -18.94 1.72 -11.94
CA TRP A 155 -18.27 0.43 -11.74
C TRP A 155 -19.24 -0.75 -11.59
N ILE A 156 -20.54 -0.47 -11.55
CA ILE A 156 -21.61 -1.40 -11.24
C ILE A 156 -22.43 -1.56 -12.53
N GLU A 157 -22.38 -2.72 -13.20
CA GLU A 157 -23.44 -3.06 -14.15
C GLU A 157 -24.78 -3.07 -13.39
N PRO A 158 -25.93 -2.68 -13.99
CA PRO A 158 -27.16 -2.47 -13.23
C PRO A 158 -27.51 -3.68 -12.36
N ILE A 159 -27.31 -3.52 -11.04
CA ILE A 159 -27.55 -4.51 -10.00
C ILE A 159 -28.83 -4.10 -9.26
N ASP A 160 -29.66 -5.09 -8.92
CA ASP A 160 -31.01 -4.89 -8.36
C ASP A 160 -31.03 -4.30 -6.92
N ASP A 161 -29.89 -4.27 -6.22
CA ASP A 161 -29.74 -3.75 -4.84
C ASP A 161 -29.01 -2.39 -4.77
N GLU A 162 -29.58 -1.36 -5.41
CA GLU A 162 -28.99 -0.01 -5.48
C GLU A 162 -28.77 0.65 -4.09
N GLU A 163 -29.56 0.30 -3.08
CA GLU A 163 -29.54 0.99 -1.77
C GLU A 163 -28.23 0.75 -0.98
N GLU A 164 -27.67 -0.47 -1.02
CA GLU A 164 -26.45 -0.80 -0.27
C GLU A 164 -25.21 -0.10 -0.87
N PHE A 165 -25.16 0.01 -2.19
CA PHE A 165 -24.07 0.67 -2.89
C PHE A 165 -24.09 2.19 -2.75
N GLU A 166 -25.28 2.78 -2.64
CA GLU A 166 -25.43 4.24 -2.50
C GLU A 166 -24.83 4.74 -1.17
N GLU A 167 -24.88 3.95 -0.09
CA GLU A 167 -24.23 4.29 1.19
C GLU A 167 -22.71 4.46 1.02
N TRP A 168 -22.08 3.67 0.16
CA TRP A 168 -20.63 3.67 -0.02
C TRP A 168 -20.15 4.55 -1.17
N LYS A 169 -21.06 5.19 -1.90
CA LYS A 169 -20.72 6.09 -3.00
C LYS A 169 -19.82 7.23 -2.53
N GLY A 170 -18.76 7.49 -3.28
CA GLY A 170 -17.73 8.48 -2.94
C GLY A 170 -16.70 8.01 -1.90
N SER A 171 -16.80 6.78 -1.40
CA SER A 171 -15.77 6.20 -0.53
C SER A 171 -14.44 6.10 -1.26
N LEU A 172 -13.34 6.34 -0.55
CA LEU A 172 -11.99 6.17 -1.10
C LEU A 172 -11.74 4.68 -1.37
N MET A 173 -11.35 4.32 -2.60
CA MET A 173 -10.83 2.98 -2.89
C MET A 173 -9.40 2.93 -2.37
N LEU A 174 -9.22 2.41 -1.16
CA LEU A 174 -7.99 2.54 -0.40
C LEU A 174 -6.92 1.50 -0.80
N PHE A 175 -7.34 0.26 -1.09
CA PHE A 175 -6.47 -0.85 -1.45
C PHE A 175 -7.06 -1.63 -2.63
N HIS A 176 -6.23 -2.00 -3.59
CA HIS A 176 -6.60 -2.82 -4.73
C HIS A 176 -6.09 -4.24 -4.49
N ALA A 177 -6.97 -5.21 -4.25
CA ALA A 177 -6.57 -6.61 -4.03
C ALA A 177 -6.28 -7.34 -5.34
N ARG A 178 -5.50 -8.42 -5.27
CA ARG A 178 -5.06 -9.18 -6.46
C ARG A 178 -6.18 -9.90 -7.20
N ASN A 179 -7.26 -10.23 -6.50
CA ASN A 179 -8.46 -10.80 -7.09
C ASN A 179 -9.40 -9.74 -7.71
N GLY A 180 -8.99 -8.48 -7.75
CA GLY A 180 -9.81 -7.37 -8.25
C GLY A 180 -10.76 -6.76 -7.22
N CYS A 181 -10.88 -7.32 -6.01
CA CYS A 181 -11.65 -6.67 -4.94
C CYS A 181 -10.96 -5.39 -4.44
N HIS A 182 -11.71 -4.53 -3.77
CA HIS A 182 -11.19 -3.26 -3.27
C HIS A 182 -11.54 -3.03 -1.80
N VAL A 183 -10.59 -2.51 -1.03
CA VAL A 183 -10.94 -1.97 0.30
C VAL A 183 -11.50 -0.57 0.08
N LEU A 184 -12.71 -0.32 0.57
CA LEU A 184 -13.35 0.98 0.59
C LEU A 184 -13.20 1.62 1.97
N MET A 185 -12.92 2.92 1.98
CA MET A 185 -12.87 3.75 3.17
C MET A 185 -13.96 4.83 3.09
N HIS A 186 -14.99 4.66 3.90
CA HIS A 186 -16.12 5.60 3.97
C HIS A 186 -15.71 6.89 4.68
N PRO A 187 -16.27 8.07 4.34
CA PRO A 187 -15.96 9.34 5.01
C PRO A 187 -16.14 9.32 6.54
N SER A 188 -17.02 8.47 7.06
CA SER A 188 -17.21 8.28 8.50
C SER A 188 -16.07 7.53 9.20
N GLY A 189 -15.15 6.91 8.46
CA GLY A 189 -14.04 6.14 8.98
C GLY A 189 -14.23 4.62 8.97
N ARG A 190 -15.41 4.12 8.57
CA ARG A 190 -15.68 2.69 8.40
C ARG A 190 -14.96 2.14 7.17
N VAL A 191 -14.64 0.84 7.22
CA VAL A 191 -13.93 0.15 6.16
C VAL A 191 -14.71 -1.10 5.73
N ALA A 192 -14.81 -1.33 4.42
CA ALA A 192 -15.45 -2.51 3.83
C ALA A 192 -14.63 -3.07 2.67
N TRP A 193 -14.91 -4.32 2.31
CA TRP A 193 -14.54 -4.87 1.01
C TRP A 193 -15.65 -4.59 0.01
N TRP A 194 -15.29 -4.10 -1.18
CA TRP A 194 -16.12 -4.24 -2.35
C TRP A 194 -15.72 -5.53 -3.07
N VAL A 195 -16.61 -6.53 -2.99
CA VAL A 195 -16.40 -7.87 -3.55
C VAL A 195 -17.04 -7.90 -4.94
N MET A 196 -16.26 -7.52 -5.95
CA MET A 196 -16.75 -7.32 -7.31
C MET A 196 -17.47 -8.54 -7.88
N GLN A 197 -16.97 -9.74 -7.60
CA GLN A 197 -17.52 -10.99 -8.11
C GLN A 197 -18.90 -11.32 -7.55
N GLU A 198 -19.18 -10.86 -6.34
CA GLU A 198 -20.42 -11.13 -5.60
C GLU A 198 -21.40 -9.97 -5.68
N ALA A 199 -20.98 -8.84 -6.25
CA ALA A 199 -21.76 -7.60 -6.24
C ALA A 199 -22.19 -7.24 -4.81
N SER A 200 -21.27 -7.28 -3.85
CA SER A 200 -21.52 -6.95 -2.45
C SER A 200 -20.52 -5.94 -1.87
N ILE A 201 -20.92 -5.29 -0.77
CA ILE A 201 -20.02 -4.51 0.08
C ILE A 201 -20.03 -5.07 1.52
N ASP A 202 -18.96 -5.77 1.87
CA ASP A 202 -18.85 -6.43 3.16
C ASP A 202 -18.09 -5.58 4.17
N ALA A 203 -18.79 -5.06 5.18
CA ALA A 203 -18.17 -4.27 6.25
C ALA A 203 -17.13 -5.09 7.03
N ILE A 204 -15.88 -4.62 7.07
CA ILE A 204 -14.77 -5.31 7.75
C ILE A 204 -14.34 -4.64 9.05
N ALA A 205 -14.50 -3.34 9.18
CA ALA A 205 -14.09 -2.59 10.38
C ALA A 205 -14.95 -1.35 10.62
N GLY A 206 -15.29 -1.11 11.89
CA GLY A 206 -16.02 0.10 12.31
C GLY A 206 -15.16 1.36 12.29
N SER A 207 -13.83 1.21 12.26
CA SER A 207 -12.85 2.29 12.21
C SER A 207 -11.62 1.89 11.41
N PHE A 208 -10.84 2.89 10.97
CA PHE A 208 -9.58 2.64 10.28
C PHE A 208 -8.52 1.99 11.18
N GLU A 209 -8.50 2.30 12.48
CA GLU A 209 -7.55 1.69 13.42
C GLU A 209 -7.81 0.18 13.59
N ASP A 210 -9.09 -0.22 13.62
CA ASP A 210 -9.48 -1.63 13.64
C ASP A 210 -9.07 -2.34 12.35
N PHE A 211 -9.24 -1.68 11.20
CA PHE A 211 -8.78 -2.20 9.91
C PHE A 211 -7.26 -2.43 9.91
N VAL A 212 -6.45 -1.45 10.33
CA VAL A 212 -4.99 -1.59 10.39
C VAL A 212 -4.59 -2.76 11.29
N SER A 213 -5.32 -2.97 12.40
CA SER A 213 -5.06 -4.10 13.29
C SER A 213 -5.33 -5.45 12.59
N ARG A 214 -6.43 -5.57 11.84
CA ARG A 214 -6.75 -6.75 11.04
C ARG A 214 -5.74 -6.98 9.91
N PHE A 215 -5.37 -5.92 9.20
CA PHE A 215 -4.36 -5.99 8.14
C PHE A 215 -2.99 -6.42 8.69
N ASN A 216 -2.61 -5.93 9.88
CA ASN A 216 -1.40 -6.38 10.57
C ASN A 216 -1.45 -7.87 10.93
N ASP A 217 -2.58 -8.37 11.41
CA ASP A 217 -2.73 -9.81 11.68
C ASP A 217 -2.62 -10.63 10.40
N HIS A 218 -3.23 -10.17 9.32
CA HIS A 218 -3.08 -10.77 8.00
C HIS A 218 -1.63 -10.80 7.52
N ARG A 219 -0.87 -9.70 7.68
CA ARG A 219 0.55 -9.63 7.26
C ARG A 219 1.47 -10.60 7.98
N LYS A 220 1.02 -11.20 9.08
CA LYS A 220 1.76 -12.31 9.74
C LYS A 220 1.61 -13.61 8.95
N LEU A 221 0.53 -13.74 8.18
CA LEU A 221 0.24 -14.85 7.27
C LEU A 221 0.97 -14.61 5.94
N ALA A 222 1.66 -15.63 5.41
CA ALA A 222 2.30 -15.57 4.10
C ALA A 222 1.26 -15.79 2.99
N SER A 223 0.29 -14.87 2.90
CA SER A 223 -0.86 -14.96 1.99
C SER A 223 -1.19 -13.58 1.39
N PRO A 224 -1.70 -13.49 0.15
CA PRO A 224 -2.26 -12.25 -0.38
C PRO A 224 -3.38 -11.71 0.49
N TYR A 225 -3.51 -10.38 0.58
CA TYR A 225 -4.62 -9.73 1.26
C TYR A 225 -5.83 -9.57 0.33
N ASP A 226 -6.88 -10.36 0.58
CA ASP A 226 -8.11 -10.37 -0.19
C ASP A 226 -9.29 -10.83 0.71
N PRO A 227 -10.57 -10.66 0.30
CA PRO A 227 -11.74 -11.01 1.12
C PRO A 227 -11.91 -12.51 1.39
N TYR A 228 -11.21 -13.39 0.67
CA TYR A 228 -11.27 -14.85 0.83
C TYR A 228 -10.03 -15.43 1.53
N GLY A 229 -9.09 -14.56 1.91
CA GLY A 229 -7.87 -14.91 2.61
C GLY A 229 -8.15 -15.51 4.00
N PRO A 230 -7.18 -16.29 4.52
CA PRO A 230 -7.26 -16.93 5.84
C PRO A 230 -7.34 -15.94 7.02
#